data_AF-A0A939J423-F1
#
_entry.id   AF-A0A939J423-F1
#
_cell.length_a   1.000
_cell.length_b   1.000
_cell.length_c   1.000
_cell.angle_alpha   90.00
_cell.angle_beta   90.00
_cell.angle_gamma   90.00
#
_symmetry.space_group_name_H-M   'P 1'
#
loop_
_entity.id
_entity.type
_entity.pdbx_description
1 polymer ?
#
loop_
_entity_poly.entity_id
_entity_poly.type
_entity_poly.pdbx_seq_one_letter_code
_entity_poly.pdbx_strand_id
1 'polypeptide(L)'
;MPFYHLYELNHAAMAPVRALADMTRLYFQNPLNPMTHTSFGRQVAAGCEVLERTTRRYGKPEFGLKETSVGGVRVPVRESTVWSRPFCDLIRFERGVTTQRNDPKILIVAPMSGHYATLLRGTVEALLPNADVYITDWIDARMVPVQDGKFDLDDYIDYVISMLHFLGPDAHVLGVCQPSVPVLAAVAVMEERDDPYVPSTMTLMGGPIDTRVAPTAVNDLAVSKGIDWFRTNAVMKVPFPHPGFMRDVYPGFLQLSGFMSMNLDRHVTAHRDFFQHLVEGDGDSAEKHRDFYDEYLAVMDLTAEFYLQTVETVFIEHALPNGTMTHNGLPVDCTKITRTALLTVEGEKDDITGRGQTRAAHDLCTSLSDDMKAHYEQPNVGHYGVFNGSRWRAEIAPRVMDFIRTHRADRRKAAPATKAAAPAKAAKEQPAQKPAAPVKTAAKAKAKPEKAGSLEEILLRKPDGVADDLKAISGVGPKLESTLNGAGIFHYWQIASLTDEQIEALDGKLDFRGRIARDKWIEQARQLSETVS
;
A
#
# COMPACT_ATOMS: atom_id res chain seq x y z
N MET A 1 -11.06 -25.81 -7.57
CA MET A 1 -11.75 -24.51 -7.71
C MET A 1 -10.80 -23.43 -7.21
N PRO A 2 -10.49 -22.37 -7.98
CA PRO A 2 -9.61 -21.29 -7.52
C PRO A 2 -10.15 -20.62 -6.26
N PHE A 3 -9.29 -20.12 -5.37
CA PHE A 3 -9.72 -19.59 -4.06
C PHE A 3 -10.75 -18.46 -4.17
N TYR A 4 -10.59 -17.54 -5.13
CA TYR A 4 -11.58 -16.50 -5.43
C TYR A 4 -12.97 -17.09 -5.77
N HIS A 5 -13.05 -18.15 -6.58
CA HIS A 5 -14.33 -18.79 -6.89
C HIS A 5 -14.99 -19.40 -5.64
N LEU A 6 -14.20 -19.95 -4.72
CA LEU A 6 -14.70 -20.46 -3.44
C LEU A 6 -15.19 -19.33 -2.52
N TYR A 7 -14.47 -18.20 -2.50
CA TYR A 7 -14.85 -17.00 -1.74
C TYR A 7 -16.18 -16.41 -2.22
N GLU A 8 -16.38 -16.25 -3.53
CA GLU A 8 -17.64 -15.78 -4.12
C GLU A 8 -18.79 -16.79 -3.89
N LEU A 9 -18.51 -18.09 -4.04
CA LEU A 9 -19.50 -19.14 -3.76
C LEU A 9 -19.96 -19.11 -2.29
N ASN A 10 -19.04 -18.91 -1.35
CA ASN A 10 -19.36 -18.78 0.07
C ASN A 10 -20.21 -17.51 0.33
N HIS A 11 -19.85 -16.37 -0.28
CA HIS A 11 -20.63 -15.13 -0.16
C HIS A 11 -22.04 -15.27 -0.72
N ALA A 12 -22.21 -15.97 -1.84
CA ALA A 12 -23.51 -16.28 -2.42
C ALA A 12 -24.33 -17.23 -1.51
N ALA A 13 -23.70 -18.29 -0.99
CA ALA A 13 -24.35 -19.25 -0.08
C ALA A 13 -24.82 -18.61 1.24
N MET A 14 -24.11 -17.60 1.73
CA MET A 14 -24.48 -16.85 2.94
C MET A 14 -25.56 -15.78 2.71
N ALA A 15 -25.95 -15.47 1.47
CA ALA A 15 -26.93 -14.42 1.18
C ALA A 15 -28.33 -14.65 1.81
N PRO A 16 -28.91 -15.86 1.80
CA PRO A 16 -30.20 -16.10 2.48
C PRO A 16 -30.10 -15.99 4.00
N VAL A 17 -28.95 -16.37 4.58
CA VAL A 17 -28.69 -16.27 6.02
C VAL A 17 -28.61 -14.80 6.45
N ARG A 18 -27.92 -13.95 5.68
CA ARG A 18 -27.89 -12.50 5.89
C ARG A 18 -29.28 -11.87 5.80
N ALA A 19 -30.04 -12.19 4.75
CA ALA A 19 -31.40 -11.68 4.60
C ALA A 19 -32.30 -12.03 5.79
N LEU A 20 -32.20 -13.26 6.31
CA LEU A 20 -32.92 -13.67 7.52
C LEU A 20 -32.43 -12.93 8.78
N ALA A 21 -31.11 -12.71 8.91
CA ALA A 21 -30.53 -11.94 10.01
C ALA A 21 -31.03 -10.49 10.00
N ASP A 22 -31.04 -9.82 8.84
CA ASP A 22 -31.56 -8.45 8.70
C ASP A 22 -33.07 -8.36 8.97
N MET A 23 -33.88 -9.30 8.44
CA MET A 23 -35.31 -9.36 8.76
C MET A 23 -35.55 -9.53 10.27
N THR A 24 -34.77 -10.39 10.92
CA THR A 24 -34.84 -10.62 12.37
C THR A 24 -34.41 -9.37 13.15
N ARG A 25 -33.32 -8.72 12.74
CA ARG A 25 -32.83 -7.46 13.31
C ARG A 25 -33.88 -6.36 13.21
N LEU A 26 -34.45 -6.14 12.02
CA LEU A 26 -35.53 -5.16 11.78
C LEU A 26 -36.76 -5.46 12.65
N TYR A 27 -37.16 -6.72 12.78
CA TYR A 27 -38.26 -7.12 13.65
C TYR A 27 -38.00 -6.78 15.12
N PHE A 28 -36.80 -7.06 15.64
CA PHE A 28 -36.41 -6.76 17.03
C PHE A 28 -35.95 -5.30 17.26
N GLN A 29 -35.80 -4.48 16.22
CA GLN A 29 -35.55 -3.04 16.31
C GLN A 29 -36.80 -2.17 16.10
N ASN A 30 -37.92 -2.75 15.65
CA ASN A 30 -39.18 -2.02 15.43
C ASN A 30 -39.76 -1.50 16.77
N PRO A 31 -39.95 -0.17 16.96
CA PRO A 31 -40.50 0.38 18.20
C PRO A 31 -41.92 -0.11 18.56
N LEU A 32 -42.67 -0.66 17.61
CA LEU A 32 -43.99 -1.25 17.83
C LEU A 32 -43.94 -2.69 18.37
N ASN A 33 -42.76 -3.31 18.41
CA ASN A 33 -42.57 -4.65 18.96
C ASN A 33 -42.21 -4.57 20.45
N PRO A 34 -43.05 -5.08 21.39
CA PRO A 34 -42.74 -5.06 22.81
C PRO A 34 -41.40 -5.73 23.18
N MET A 35 -40.96 -6.71 22.39
CA MET A 35 -39.70 -7.42 22.62
C MET A 35 -38.46 -6.52 22.44
N THR A 36 -38.54 -5.45 21.63
CA THR A 36 -37.45 -4.50 21.38
C THR A 36 -36.92 -3.84 22.67
N HIS A 37 -37.81 -3.62 23.64
CA HIS A 37 -37.45 -3.02 24.93
C HIS A 37 -36.93 -4.04 25.96
N THR A 38 -36.94 -5.34 25.66
CA THR A 38 -36.41 -6.40 26.52
C THR A 38 -34.91 -6.60 26.35
N SER A 39 -34.24 -7.17 27.36
CA SER A 39 -32.84 -7.59 27.26
C SER A 39 -32.63 -8.65 26.18
N PHE A 40 -33.56 -9.63 26.09
CA PHE A 40 -33.53 -10.69 25.10
C PHE A 40 -33.64 -10.14 23.66
N GLY A 41 -34.61 -9.28 23.37
CA GLY A 41 -34.77 -8.68 22.04
C GLY A 41 -33.56 -7.86 21.61
N ARG A 42 -32.95 -7.10 22.53
CA ARG A 42 -31.68 -6.40 22.26
C ARG A 42 -30.52 -7.35 21.97
N GLN A 43 -30.40 -8.45 22.72
CA GLN A 43 -29.35 -9.46 22.49
C GLN A 43 -29.53 -10.17 21.14
N VAL A 44 -30.76 -10.53 20.76
CA VAL A 44 -31.06 -11.13 19.44
C VAL A 44 -30.75 -10.15 18.32
N ALA A 45 -31.20 -8.88 18.43
CA ALA A 45 -30.90 -7.86 17.43
C ALA A 45 -29.39 -7.63 17.26
N ALA A 46 -28.64 -7.55 18.36
CA ALA A 46 -27.18 -7.40 18.33
C ALA A 46 -26.47 -8.64 17.74
N GLY A 47 -26.93 -9.85 18.07
CA GLY A 47 -26.39 -11.09 17.49
C GLY A 47 -26.62 -11.19 15.98
N CYS A 48 -27.82 -10.80 15.51
CA CYS A 48 -28.12 -10.70 14.09
C CYS A 48 -27.29 -9.60 13.39
N GLU A 49 -27.06 -8.46 14.05
CA GLU A 49 -26.22 -7.37 13.53
C GLU A 49 -24.75 -7.80 13.38
N VAL A 50 -24.19 -8.53 14.36
CA VAL A 50 -22.85 -9.10 14.25
C VAL A 50 -22.78 -10.13 13.11
N LEU A 51 -23.74 -11.04 13.02
CA LEU A 51 -23.79 -12.04 11.95
C LEU A 51 -23.86 -11.41 10.55
N GLU A 52 -24.70 -10.37 10.39
CA GLU A 52 -24.81 -9.59 9.16
C GLU A 52 -23.46 -8.93 8.84
N ARG A 53 -22.94 -8.10 9.74
CA ARG A 53 -21.69 -7.32 9.54
C ARG A 53 -20.47 -8.19 9.27
N THR A 54 -20.34 -9.35 9.93
CA THR A 54 -19.21 -10.27 9.72
C THR A 54 -19.31 -11.05 8.41
N THR A 55 -20.49 -11.15 7.79
CA THR A 55 -20.69 -11.94 6.55
C THR A 55 -21.06 -11.07 5.34
N ARG A 56 -21.28 -9.76 5.53
CA ARG A 56 -21.62 -8.76 4.52
C ARG A 56 -20.50 -8.57 3.50
N ARG A 57 -20.88 -8.30 2.24
CA ARG A 57 -20.01 -7.68 1.25
C ARG A 57 -20.13 -6.16 1.37
N TYR A 58 -19.03 -5.48 1.67
CA TYR A 58 -18.99 -4.03 1.73
C TYR A 58 -18.78 -3.49 0.32
N GLY A 59 -19.77 -2.78 -0.21
CA GLY A 59 -19.68 -2.09 -1.49
C GLY A 59 -18.97 -0.75 -1.37
N LYS A 60 -18.65 -0.12 -2.50
CA LYS A 60 -18.07 1.23 -2.57
C LYS A 60 -18.93 2.22 -1.76
N PRO A 61 -18.37 2.89 -0.73
CA PRO A 61 -19.07 3.92 0.03
C PRO A 61 -19.30 5.19 -0.82
N GLU A 62 -20.19 6.07 -0.36
CA GLU A 62 -20.35 7.42 -0.91
C GLU A 62 -19.45 8.42 -0.16
N PHE A 63 -19.00 9.49 -0.82
CA PHE A 63 -18.39 10.61 -0.10
C PHE A 63 -19.43 11.34 0.75
N GLY A 64 -20.65 11.56 0.25
CA GLY A 64 -21.76 12.05 1.06
C GLY A 64 -21.58 13.49 1.58
N LEU A 65 -20.67 14.25 0.98
CA LEU A 65 -20.35 15.62 1.36
C LEU A 65 -21.40 16.56 0.77
N LYS A 66 -22.51 16.76 1.51
CA LYS A 66 -23.70 17.50 1.05
C LYS A 66 -23.55 19.02 1.13
N GLU A 67 -22.68 19.52 2.01
CA GLU A 67 -22.49 20.94 2.27
C GLU A 67 -21.07 21.26 2.74
N THR A 68 -20.66 22.53 2.63
CA THR A 68 -19.42 23.05 3.19
C THR A 68 -19.58 24.53 3.57
N SER A 69 -18.59 25.12 4.22
CA SER A 69 -18.58 26.55 4.57
C SER A 69 -17.60 27.31 3.69
N VAL A 70 -18.09 28.26 2.89
CA VAL A 70 -17.25 29.13 2.06
C VAL A 70 -17.43 30.58 2.51
N GLY A 71 -16.35 31.20 3.00
CA GLY A 71 -16.40 32.58 3.50
C GLY A 71 -17.33 32.77 4.71
N GLY A 72 -17.54 31.72 5.51
CA GLY A 72 -18.47 31.72 6.65
C GLY A 72 -19.93 31.42 6.28
N VAL A 73 -20.25 31.28 4.99
CA VAL A 73 -21.60 30.91 4.52
C VAL A 73 -21.64 29.44 4.17
N ARG A 74 -22.66 28.73 4.70
CA ARG A 74 -22.93 27.34 4.36
C ARG A 74 -23.50 27.24 2.95
N VAL A 75 -22.88 26.43 2.09
CA VAL A 75 -23.27 26.22 0.69
C VAL A 75 -23.41 24.72 0.41
N PRO A 76 -24.32 24.30 -0.49
CA PRO A 76 -24.42 22.91 -0.90
C PRO A 76 -23.17 22.49 -1.69
N VAL A 77 -22.88 21.20 -1.66
CA VAL A 77 -21.80 20.58 -2.43
C VAL A 77 -22.39 19.48 -3.32
N ARG A 78 -21.90 19.39 -4.56
CA ARG A 78 -22.32 18.38 -5.53
C ARG A 78 -21.10 17.62 -6.06
N GLU A 79 -21.16 16.30 -5.98
CA GLU A 79 -20.20 15.40 -6.59
C GLU A 79 -20.45 15.29 -8.10
N SER A 80 -19.39 15.35 -8.91
CA SER A 80 -19.47 15.22 -10.37
C SER A 80 -18.21 14.59 -10.96
N THR A 81 -18.36 13.54 -11.76
CA THR A 81 -17.27 13.00 -12.58
C THR A 81 -16.98 13.97 -13.73
N VAL A 82 -15.81 14.58 -13.74
CA VAL A 82 -15.41 15.61 -14.73
C VAL A 82 -14.46 15.09 -15.79
N TRP A 83 -13.77 13.98 -15.52
CA TRP A 83 -12.90 13.25 -16.43
C TRP A 83 -12.98 11.75 -16.07
N SER A 84 -12.79 10.87 -17.05
CA SER A 84 -12.91 9.43 -16.85
C SER A 84 -12.04 8.66 -17.83
N ARG A 85 -11.45 7.55 -17.37
CA ARG A 85 -10.76 6.51 -18.13
C ARG A 85 -11.10 5.14 -17.50
N PRO A 86 -10.87 3.99 -18.18
CA PRO A 86 -11.37 2.68 -17.74
C PRO A 86 -11.03 2.25 -16.30
N PHE A 87 -9.95 2.78 -15.70
CA PHE A 87 -9.52 2.47 -14.34
C PHE A 87 -9.72 3.60 -13.32
N CYS A 88 -10.18 4.79 -13.72
CA CYS A 88 -10.27 5.95 -12.82
C CYS A 88 -11.30 6.99 -13.30
N ASP A 89 -12.16 7.42 -12.37
CA ASP A 89 -12.96 8.63 -12.50
C ASP A 89 -12.30 9.77 -11.72
N LEU A 90 -12.27 10.99 -12.28
CA LEU A 90 -11.89 12.19 -11.57
C LEU A 90 -13.15 12.89 -11.05
N ILE A 91 -13.38 12.84 -9.74
CA ILE A 91 -14.54 13.48 -9.10
C ILE A 91 -14.16 14.89 -8.67
N ARG A 92 -14.97 15.88 -9.08
CA ARG A 92 -14.96 17.25 -8.57
C ARG A 92 -16.09 17.45 -7.58
N PHE A 93 -15.80 18.17 -6.51
CA PHE A 93 -16.78 18.60 -5.50
C PHE A 93 -17.20 20.04 -5.75
N GLU A 94 -18.25 20.23 -6.55
CA GLU A 94 -18.74 21.55 -6.94
C GLU A 94 -19.46 22.23 -5.78
N ARG A 95 -18.95 23.40 -5.35
CA ARG A 95 -19.51 24.20 -4.25
C ARG A 95 -20.53 25.18 -4.83
N GLY A 96 -21.74 25.21 -4.27
CA GLY A 96 -22.86 26.06 -4.69
C GLY A 96 -22.68 27.54 -4.35
N VAL A 97 -21.62 28.17 -4.85
CA VAL A 97 -21.31 29.59 -4.66
C VAL A 97 -21.91 30.44 -5.79
N THR A 98 -22.41 31.63 -5.45
CA THR A 98 -23.02 32.57 -6.41
C THR A 98 -22.01 33.47 -7.11
N THR A 99 -20.78 33.56 -6.61
CA THR A 99 -19.69 34.38 -7.15
C THR A 99 -18.52 33.52 -7.59
N GLN A 100 -17.87 33.91 -8.70
CA GLN A 100 -16.67 33.23 -9.18
C GLN A 100 -15.51 33.49 -8.21
N ARG A 101 -14.99 32.43 -7.60
CA ARG A 101 -13.85 32.47 -6.67
C ARG A 101 -12.56 32.12 -7.40
N ASN A 102 -11.45 32.75 -7.00
CA ASN A 102 -10.11 32.43 -7.48
C ASN A 102 -9.40 31.49 -6.49
N ASP A 103 -10.09 30.43 -6.04
CA ASP A 103 -9.52 29.41 -5.17
C ASP A 103 -8.59 28.48 -5.99
N PRO A 104 -7.52 27.91 -5.39
CA PRO A 104 -6.62 26.99 -6.10
C PRO A 104 -7.33 25.67 -6.43
N LYS A 105 -6.94 25.05 -7.54
CA LYS A 105 -7.40 23.70 -7.94
C LYS A 105 -6.46 22.65 -7.34
N ILE A 106 -7.01 21.72 -6.57
CA ILE A 106 -6.24 20.66 -5.91
C ILE A 106 -6.66 19.30 -6.46
N LEU A 107 -5.70 18.59 -7.05
CA LEU A 107 -5.80 17.18 -7.41
C LEU A 107 -5.32 16.31 -6.24
N ILE A 108 -6.25 15.70 -5.53
CA ILE A 108 -5.97 14.66 -4.54
C ILE A 108 -5.82 13.33 -5.29
N VAL A 109 -4.63 12.75 -5.23
CA VAL A 109 -4.35 11.41 -5.76
C VAL A 109 -4.48 10.42 -4.62
N ALA A 110 -5.62 9.74 -4.59
CA ALA A 110 -5.98 8.75 -3.58
C ALA A 110 -5.23 7.42 -3.80
N PRO A 111 -4.92 6.66 -2.73
CA PRO A 111 -4.19 5.41 -2.86
C PRO A 111 -5.01 4.29 -3.49
N MET A 112 -4.33 3.45 -4.26
CA MET A 112 -4.84 2.15 -4.72
C MET A 112 -4.36 1.04 -3.77
N SER A 113 -4.37 1.27 -2.46
CA SER A 113 -4.00 0.28 -1.43
C SER A 113 -5.19 -0.63 -1.06
N GLY A 114 -5.93 -1.10 -2.06
CA GLY A 114 -7.06 -2.01 -1.89
C GLY A 114 -8.36 -1.38 -1.37
N HIS A 115 -8.45 -0.05 -1.24
CA HIS A 115 -9.61 0.66 -0.69
C HIS A 115 -10.08 1.78 -1.62
N TYR A 116 -11.33 2.20 -1.49
CA TYR A 116 -11.89 3.31 -2.26
C TYR A 116 -11.43 4.69 -1.76
N ALA A 117 -11.48 5.69 -2.66
CA ALA A 117 -11.07 7.07 -2.38
C ALA A 117 -11.86 7.75 -1.23
N THR A 118 -12.98 7.17 -0.80
CA THR A 118 -13.79 7.65 0.34
C THR A 118 -13.05 7.64 1.68
N LEU A 119 -11.97 6.86 1.85
CA LEU A 119 -11.09 6.98 3.03
C LEU A 119 -10.48 8.39 3.18
N LEU A 120 -10.42 9.16 2.08
CA LEU A 120 -9.99 10.55 2.06
C LEU A 120 -11.17 11.54 2.16
N ARG A 121 -12.37 11.12 2.59
CA ARG A 121 -13.53 12.01 2.78
C ARG A 121 -13.19 13.20 3.68
N GLY A 122 -12.52 12.96 4.81
CA GLY A 122 -12.09 14.03 5.72
C GLY A 122 -10.96 14.90 5.15
N THR A 123 -10.16 14.34 4.23
CA THR A 123 -9.17 15.10 3.44
C THR A 123 -9.87 16.11 2.53
N VAL A 124 -10.86 15.65 1.76
CA VAL A 124 -11.71 16.50 0.92
C VAL A 124 -12.45 17.54 1.77
N GLU A 125 -13.17 17.11 2.81
CA GLU A 125 -13.97 17.97 3.68
C GLU A 125 -13.20 19.17 4.24
N ALA A 126 -11.94 18.96 4.68
CA ALA A 126 -11.09 20.02 5.22
C ALA A 126 -10.63 21.05 4.16
N LEU A 127 -10.52 20.63 2.89
CA LEU A 127 -10.02 21.47 1.80
C LEU A 127 -11.15 22.24 1.08
N LEU A 128 -12.37 21.69 1.05
CA LEU A 128 -13.55 22.32 0.41
C LEU A 128 -13.80 23.80 0.78
N PRO A 129 -13.63 24.26 2.04
CA PRO A 129 -13.80 25.67 2.38
C PRO A 129 -12.90 26.64 1.60
N ASN A 130 -11.75 26.15 1.10
CA ASN A 130 -10.63 26.96 0.65
C ASN A 130 -10.11 26.65 -0.77
N ALA A 131 -10.56 25.57 -1.41
CA ALA A 131 -10.05 25.07 -2.69
C ALA A 131 -11.16 24.55 -3.62
N ASP A 132 -10.87 24.47 -4.92
CA ASP A 132 -11.64 23.67 -5.88
C ASP A 132 -11.04 22.25 -5.88
N VAL A 133 -11.76 21.30 -5.29
CA VAL A 133 -11.22 19.98 -4.93
C VAL A 133 -11.62 18.93 -5.95
N TYR A 134 -10.61 18.20 -6.42
CA TYR A 134 -10.72 17.07 -7.32
C TYR A 134 -10.05 15.86 -6.66
N ILE A 135 -10.62 14.66 -6.80
CA ILE A 135 -10.04 13.41 -6.28
C ILE A 135 -10.07 12.30 -7.32
N THR A 136 -8.97 11.54 -7.41
CA THR A 136 -8.91 10.31 -8.21
C THR A 136 -9.72 9.22 -7.52
N ASP A 137 -10.73 8.69 -8.20
CA ASP A 137 -11.59 7.63 -7.69
C ASP A 137 -11.41 6.37 -8.56
N TRP A 138 -10.51 5.51 -8.10
CA TRP A 138 -10.07 4.32 -8.83
C TRP A 138 -11.16 3.26 -8.92
N ILE A 139 -11.22 2.60 -10.06
CA ILE A 139 -12.23 1.59 -10.38
C ILE A 139 -11.68 0.21 -9.99
N ASP A 140 -12.47 -0.50 -9.18
CA ASP A 140 -12.23 -1.88 -8.75
C ASP A 140 -11.93 -2.79 -9.96
N ALA A 141 -10.74 -3.39 -10.01
CA ALA A 141 -10.21 -4.00 -11.23
C ALA A 141 -11.09 -5.16 -11.75
N ARG A 142 -11.84 -5.85 -10.88
CA ARG A 142 -12.81 -6.89 -11.31
C ARG A 142 -14.01 -6.33 -12.08
N MET A 143 -14.25 -5.03 -11.98
CA MET A 143 -15.30 -4.32 -12.71
C MET A 143 -14.82 -3.75 -14.04
N VAL A 144 -13.53 -3.82 -14.35
CA VAL A 144 -12.94 -3.33 -15.61
C VAL A 144 -12.75 -4.49 -16.60
N PRO A 145 -13.51 -4.55 -17.70
CA PRO A 145 -13.37 -5.57 -18.75
C PRO A 145 -11.92 -5.76 -19.23
N VAL A 146 -11.54 -7.00 -19.54
CA VAL A 146 -10.18 -7.33 -20.05
C VAL A 146 -9.86 -6.61 -21.37
N GLN A 147 -10.90 -6.35 -22.19
CA GLN A 147 -10.76 -5.64 -23.47
C GLN A 147 -10.38 -4.16 -23.33
N ASP A 148 -10.61 -3.55 -22.16
CA ASP A 148 -10.34 -2.13 -21.91
C ASP A 148 -8.87 -1.87 -21.51
N GLY A 149 -8.03 -2.88 -21.65
CA GLY A 149 -6.57 -2.78 -21.55
C GLY A 149 -5.99 -3.28 -20.23
N LYS A 150 -4.72 -2.96 -20.04
CA LYS A 150 -3.98 -3.17 -18.79
C LYS A 150 -4.03 -1.89 -17.95
N PHE A 151 -3.55 -2.03 -16.72
CA PHE A 151 -3.25 -0.91 -15.85
C PHE A 151 -2.07 -1.30 -14.98
N ASP A 152 -0.94 -0.65 -15.17
CA ASP A 152 0.30 -0.82 -14.40
C ASP A 152 0.78 0.51 -13.77
N LEU A 153 2.01 0.57 -13.25
CA LEU A 153 2.54 1.78 -12.62
C LEU A 153 2.84 2.89 -13.65
N ASP A 154 3.14 2.51 -14.90
CA ASP A 154 3.31 3.45 -16.00
C ASP A 154 1.98 4.06 -16.42
N ASP A 155 0.94 3.23 -16.57
CA ASP A 155 -0.43 3.69 -16.78
C ASP A 155 -0.87 4.64 -15.65
N TYR A 156 -0.54 4.35 -14.39
CA TYR A 156 -0.85 5.22 -13.25
C TYR A 156 -0.22 6.61 -13.42
N ILE A 157 1.07 6.67 -13.79
CA ILE A 157 1.79 7.93 -14.06
C ILE A 157 1.12 8.69 -15.20
N ASP A 158 0.82 8.03 -16.33
CA ASP A 158 0.14 8.64 -17.48
C ASP A 158 -1.28 9.14 -17.15
N TYR A 159 -1.98 8.50 -16.20
CA TYR A 159 -3.27 8.98 -15.69
C TYR A 159 -3.09 10.27 -14.87
N VAL A 160 -2.11 10.35 -13.96
CA VAL A 160 -1.81 11.57 -13.19
C VAL A 160 -1.44 12.73 -14.13
N ILE A 161 -0.55 12.51 -15.10
CA ILE A 161 -0.18 13.49 -16.12
C ILE A 161 -1.43 13.95 -16.91
N SER A 162 -2.26 13.02 -17.37
CA SER A 162 -3.48 13.35 -18.12
C SER A 162 -4.51 14.12 -17.30
N MET A 163 -4.58 13.92 -15.99
CA MET A 163 -5.47 14.68 -15.10
C MET A 163 -4.92 16.08 -14.82
N LEU A 164 -3.60 16.24 -14.69
CA LEU A 164 -2.95 17.56 -14.62
C LEU A 164 -3.16 18.37 -15.92
N HIS A 165 -3.04 17.72 -17.08
CA HIS A 165 -3.38 18.32 -18.38
C HIS A 165 -4.85 18.77 -18.46
N PHE A 166 -5.77 17.94 -17.97
CA PHE A 166 -7.20 18.25 -17.93
C PHE A 166 -7.51 19.46 -17.03
N LEU A 167 -6.89 19.52 -15.85
CA LEU A 167 -7.02 20.66 -14.94
C LEU A 167 -6.34 21.91 -15.49
N GLY A 168 -5.28 21.76 -16.28
CA GLY A 168 -4.53 22.86 -16.90
C GLY A 168 -3.64 23.62 -15.91
N PRO A 169 -3.19 24.85 -16.26
CA PRO A 169 -2.25 25.61 -15.44
C PRO A 169 -2.89 26.00 -14.09
N ASP A 170 -2.08 26.33 -13.08
CA ASP A 170 -2.57 26.65 -11.73
C ASP A 170 -3.30 25.46 -11.05
N ALA A 171 -2.84 24.24 -11.36
CA ALA A 171 -3.14 23.03 -10.60
C ALA A 171 -2.10 22.82 -9.48
N HIS A 172 -2.53 22.17 -8.42
CA HIS A 172 -1.71 21.71 -7.30
C HIS A 172 -2.00 20.22 -7.09
N VAL A 173 -0.98 19.39 -6.86
CA VAL A 173 -1.14 17.94 -6.66
C VAL A 173 -0.83 17.53 -5.23
N LEU A 174 -1.61 16.60 -4.69
CA LEU A 174 -1.48 16.06 -3.35
C LEU A 174 -1.57 14.54 -3.42
N GLY A 175 -0.45 13.84 -3.23
CA GLY A 175 -0.38 12.39 -3.17
C GLY A 175 -0.43 11.91 -1.72
N VAL A 176 -1.32 10.95 -1.43
CA VAL A 176 -1.47 10.37 -0.09
C VAL A 176 -1.02 8.92 -0.09
N CYS A 177 -0.09 8.52 0.78
CA CYS A 177 0.45 7.17 0.86
C CYS A 177 1.14 6.73 -0.45
N GLN A 178 0.88 5.50 -0.91
CA GLN A 178 1.36 4.84 -2.12
C GLN A 178 1.46 5.74 -3.38
N PRO A 179 0.46 6.58 -3.72
CA PRO A 179 0.51 7.61 -4.75
C PRO A 179 1.73 8.53 -4.77
N SER A 180 2.42 8.70 -3.64
CA SER A 180 3.52 9.68 -3.55
C SER A 180 4.66 9.37 -4.54
N VAL A 181 4.93 8.09 -4.81
CA VAL A 181 5.93 7.65 -5.79
C VAL A 181 5.52 7.99 -7.23
N PRO A 182 4.37 7.54 -7.77
CA PRO A 182 3.96 7.88 -9.12
C PRO A 182 3.61 9.37 -9.30
N VAL A 183 3.20 10.10 -8.26
CA VAL A 183 3.01 11.56 -8.32
C VAL A 183 4.36 12.28 -8.48
N LEU A 184 5.39 11.89 -7.71
CA LEU A 184 6.75 12.42 -7.87
C LEU A 184 7.32 12.09 -9.27
N ALA A 185 7.15 10.85 -9.73
CA ALA A 185 7.57 10.43 -11.07
C ALA A 185 6.84 11.19 -12.19
N ALA A 186 5.51 11.39 -12.08
CA ALA A 186 4.73 12.17 -13.03
C ALA A 186 5.23 13.62 -13.15
N VAL A 187 5.50 14.28 -12.02
CA VAL A 187 6.05 15.64 -12.02
C VAL A 187 7.45 15.69 -12.63
N ALA A 188 8.34 14.74 -12.32
CA ALA A 188 9.66 14.64 -12.95
C ALA A 188 9.57 14.50 -14.47
N VAL A 189 8.73 13.58 -14.96
CA VAL A 189 8.48 13.34 -16.39
C VAL A 189 7.90 14.57 -17.10
N MET A 190 6.98 15.30 -16.45
CA MET A 190 6.42 16.54 -17.00
C MET A 190 7.44 17.68 -17.03
N GLU A 191 8.27 17.84 -16.00
CA GLU A 191 9.32 18.86 -15.95
C GLU A 191 10.42 18.59 -16.98
N GLU A 192 10.82 17.33 -17.18
CA GLU A 192 11.78 16.95 -18.24
C GLU A 192 11.27 17.26 -19.65
N ARG A 193 9.96 17.18 -19.86
CA ARG A 193 9.28 17.50 -21.14
C ARG A 193 9.00 19.00 -21.33
N ASP A 194 9.43 19.87 -20.40
CA ASP A 194 9.04 21.29 -20.29
C ASP A 194 7.52 21.50 -20.41
N ASP A 195 6.75 20.66 -19.73
CA ASP A 195 5.29 20.65 -19.85
C ASP A 195 4.68 21.93 -19.25
N PRO A 196 3.83 22.68 -19.97
CA PRO A 196 3.23 23.92 -19.48
C PRO A 196 2.23 23.70 -18.33
N TYR A 197 1.76 22.46 -18.14
CA TYR A 197 0.76 22.06 -17.16
C TYR A 197 1.36 21.37 -15.92
N VAL A 198 2.68 21.44 -15.70
CA VAL A 198 3.25 21.05 -14.40
C VAL A 198 2.53 21.79 -13.27
N PRO A 199 2.21 21.11 -12.15
CA PRO A 199 1.54 21.75 -11.02
C PRO A 199 2.44 22.82 -10.40
N SER A 200 1.84 23.81 -9.74
CA SER A 200 2.63 24.83 -9.02
C SER A 200 3.22 24.27 -7.73
N THR A 201 2.53 23.32 -7.10
CA THR A 201 3.01 22.60 -5.91
C THR A 201 2.68 21.12 -5.97
N MET A 202 3.52 20.32 -5.34
CA MET A 202 3.35 18.91 -5.06
C MET A 202 3.44 18.68 -3.54
N THR A 203 2.41 18.07 -2.96
CA THR A 203 2.39 17.66 -1.55
C THR A 203 2.40 16.13 -1.49
N LEU A 204 3.35 15.54 -0.77
CA LEU A 204 3.49 14.09 -0.58
C LEU A 204 3.29 13.76 0.90
N MET A 205 2.40 12.85 1.25
CA MET A 205 2.01 12.60 2.64
C MET A 205 2.07 11.12 2.99
N GLY A 206 2.94 10.73 3.93
CA GLY A 206 3.16 9.33 4.33
C GLY A 206 3.53 8.43 3.16
N GLY A 207 4.42 8.91 2.27
CA GLY A 207 4.78 8.26 1.01
C GLY A 207 6.01 7.36 1.11
N PRO A 208 6.01 6.15 0.52
CA PRO A 208 7.16 5.25 0.52
C PRO A 208 8.19 5.66 -0.57
N ILE A 209 8.74 6.88 -0.51
CA ILE A 209 9.69 7.38 -1.53
C ILE A 209 11.04 6.67 -1.42
N ASP A 210 11.58 6.50 -0.21
CA ASP A 210 12.73 5.61 0.03
C ASP A 210 12.48 4.64 1.18
N THR A 211 11.98 3.46 0.83
CA THR A 211 11.65 2.36 1.76
C THR A 211 12.86 1.72 2.46
N ARG A 212 14.09 2.13 2.12
CA ARG A 212 15.33 1.73 2.83
C ARG A 212 15.53 2.56 4.11
N VAL A 213 14.95 3.75 4.17
CA VAL A 213 14.98 4.62 5.35
C VAL A 213 13.95 4.10 6.36
N ALA A 214 14.37 3.83 7.60
CA ALA A 214 13.50 3.32 8.66
C ALA A 214 12.53 2.19 8.19
N PRO A 215 13.06 1.03 7.75
CA PRO A 215 12.25 -0.02 7.15
C PRO A 215 11.18 -0.54 8.11
N THR A 216 9.99 -0.81 7.58
CA THR A 216 8.84 -1.35 8.33
C THR A 216 8.61 -2.82 7.96
N ALA A 217 7.74 -3.51 8.72
CA ALA A 217 7.47 -4.94 8.49
C ALA A 217 6.89 -5.26 7.10
N VAL A 218 6.31 -4.26 6.40
CA VAL A 218 5.87 -4.38 5.00
C VAL A 218 7.07 -4.55 4.07
N ASN A 219 8.15 -3.80 4.32
CA ASN A 219 9.37 -3.79 3.52
C ASN A 219 10.10 -5.13 3.68
N ASP A 220 10.23 -5.62 4.92
CA ASP A 220 10.85 -6.92 5.23
C ASP A 220 10.13 -8.09 4.53
N LEU A 221 8.78 -8.06 4.45
CA LEU A 221 8.03 -9.09 3.73
C LEU A 221 8.31 -9.03 2.22
N ALA A 222 8.33 -7.83 1.63
CA ALA A 222 8.58 -7.67 0.19
C ALA A 222 9.94 -8.25 -0.21
N VAL A 223 11.00 -7.86 0.50
CA VAL A 223 12.37 -8.32 0.26
C VAL A 223 12.54 -9.81 0.53
N SER A 224 11.99 -10.34 1.62
CA SER A 224 12.18 -11.75 2.01
C SER A 224 11.42 -12.77 1.15
N LYS A 225 10.39 -12.36 0.41
CA LYS A 225 9.61 -13.23 -0.49
C LYS A 225 10.03 -13.14 -1.94
N GLY A 226 10.44 -11.96 -2.41
CA GLY A 226 10.74 -11.72 -3.82
C GLY A 226 9.50 -11.78 -4.73
N ILE A 227 9.63 -11.25 -5.94
CA ILE A 227 8.47 -11.00 -6.83
C ILE A 227 7.75 -12.27 -7.30
N ASP A 228 8.48 -13.36 -7.54
CA ASP A 228 7.92 -14.63 -8.02
C ASP A 228 6.96 -15.26 -7.01
N TRP A 229 7.23 -15.06 -5.70
CA TRP A 229 6.34 -15.51 -4.65
C TRP A 229 5.00 -14.74 -4.69
N PHE A 230 5.03 -13.42 -4.82
CA PHE A 230 3.81 -12.62 -4.94
C PHE A 230 3.04 -12.97 -6.22
N ARG A 231 3.73 -13.12 -7.36
CA ARG A 231 3.09 -13.53 -8.63
C ARG A 231 2.40 -14.90 -8.52
N THR A 232 2.92 -15.81 -7.70
CA THR A 232 2.36 -17.16 -7.52
C THR A 232 1.26 -17.24 -6.46
N ASN A 233 1.35 -16.43 -5.38
CA ASN A 233 0.49 -16.56 -4.20
C ASN A 233 -0.57 -15.46 -4.05
N ALA A 234 -0.32 -14.26 -4.58
CA ALA A 234 -1.22 -13.11 -4.45
C ALA A 234 -2.16 -12.93 -5.67
N VAL A 235 -1.71 -13.34 -6.86
CA VAL A 235 -2.47 -13.12 -8.11
C VAL A 235 -3.52 -14.20 -8.33
N MET A 236 -4.74 -13.79 -8.67
CA MET A 236 -5.86 -14.67 -8.99
C MET A 236 -6.65 -14.14 -10.19
N LYS A 237 -7.38 -15.03 -10.88
CA LYS A 237 -8.30 -14.63 -11.95
C LYS A 237 -9.66 -14.26 -11.40
N VAL A 238 -10.17 -13.11 -11.84
CA VAL A 238 -11.54 -12.63 -11.58
C VAL A 238 -12.56 -13.68 -12.05
N PRO A 239 -13.51 -14.12 -11.20
CA PRO A 239 -14.54 -15.09 -11.56
C PRO A 239 -15.71 -14.46 -12.32
N PHE A 240 -16.44 -15.29 -13.06
CA PHE A 240 -17.74 -14.93 -13.61
C PHE A 240 -18.74 -14.76 -12.44
N PRO A 241 -19.65 -13.74 -12.43
CA PRO A 241 -20.08 -12.91 -13.56
C PRO A 241 -19.47 -11.50 -13.63
N HIS A 242 -18.36 -11.22 -12.94
CA HIS A 242 -17.82 -9.85 -12.92
C HIS A 242 -17.33 -9.41 -14.33
N PRO A 243 -17.48 -8.11 -14.71
CA PRO A 243 -17.10 -7.63 -16.05
C PRO A 243 -15.64 -7.89 -16.43
N GLY A 244 -14.73 -7.81 -15.46
CA GLY A 244 -13.30 -8.13 -15.60
C GLY A 244 -12.99 -9.64 -15.60
N PHE A 245 -13.96 -10.52 -15.86
CA PHE A 245 -13.75 -11.97 -15.90
C PHE A 245 -12.45 -12.37 -16.63
N MET A 246 -11.69 -13.29 -16.03
CA MET A 246 -10.35 -13.74 -16.47
C MET A 246 -9.19 -12.73 -16.35
N ARG A 247 -9.43 -11.47 -15.97
CA ARG A 247 -8.37 -10.52 -15.58
C ARG A 247 -7.57 -11.08 -14.41
N ASP A 248 -6.25 -10.94 -14.46
CA ASP A 248 -5.37 -11.23 -13.34
C ASP A 248 -5.36 -10.03 -12.38
N VAL A 249 -5.69 -10.30 -11.11
CA VAL A 249 -5.81 -9.29 -10.07
C VAL A 249 -5.14 -9.75 -8.78
N TYR A 250 -4.74 -8.80 -7.93
CA TYR A 250 -4.55 -9.05 -6.51
C TYR A 250 -5.87 -8.75 -5.78
N PRO A 251 -6.62 -9.77 -5.30
CA PRO A 251 -7.98 -9.54 -4.81
C PRO A 251 -8.03 -8.74 -3.51
N GLY A 252 -9.02 -7.85 -3.37
CA GLY A 252 -9.18 -6.99 -2.19
C GLY A 252 -9.37 -7.78 -0.88
N PHE A 253 -10.06 -8.92 -0.92
CA PHE A 253 -10.19 -9.79 0.26
C PHE A 253 -8.85 -10.43 0.65
N LEU A 254 -7.98 -10.69 -0.33
CA LEU A 254 -6.67 -11.28 -0.08
C LEU A 254 -5.73 -10.21 0.51
N GLN A 255 -5.78 -8.98 -0.01
CA GLN A 255 -5.12 -7.81 0.57
C GLN A 255 -5.48 -7.63 2.06
N LEU A 256 -6.78 -7.58 2.36
CA LEU A 256 -7.29 -7.46 3.73
C LEU A 256 -6.81 -8.62 4.62
N SER A 257 -7.01 -9.87 4.18
CA SER A 257 -6.58 -11.05 4.96
C SER A 257 -5.06 -11.13 5.13
N GLY A 258 -4.30 -10.69 4.13
CA GLY A 258 -2.84 -10.61 4.15
C GLY A 258 -2.38 -9.65 5.24
N PHE A 259 -2.88 -8.41 5.20
CA PHE A 259 -2.61 -7.39 6.22
C PHE A 259 -3.00 -7.87 7.63
N MET A 260 -4.20 -8.44 7.79
CA MET A 260 -4.64 -9.03 9.08
C MET A 260 -3.75 -10.19 9.56
N SER A 261 -3.20 -11.00 8.63
CA SER A 261 -2.38 -12.18 8.97
C SER A 261 -0.92 -11.85 9.28
N MET A 262 -0.34 -10.81 8.66
CA MET A 262 1.07 -10.41 8.82
C MET A 262 1.42 -9.98 10.25
N ASN A 263 0.42 -9.68 11.08
CA ASN A 263 0.58 -9.21 12.45
C ASN A 263 -0.42 -9.92 13.39
N LEU A 264 -0.74 -11.20 13.18
CA LEU A 264 -1.85 -11.90 13.87
C LEU A 264 -1.83 -11.79 15.41
N ASP A 265 -0.66 -11.97 16.05
CA ASP A 265 -0.49 -11.82 17.51
C ASP A 265 -0.56 -10.36 17.99
N ARG A 266 -0.24 -9.40 17.12
CA ARG A 266 -0.47 -7.99 17.41
C ARG A 266 -1.95 -7.65 17.21
N HIS A 267 -2.60 -8.06 16.12
CA HIS A 267 -3.84 -7.46 15.63
C HIS A 267 -5.13 -7.71 16.44
N VAL A 268 -5.24 -8.75 17.28
CA VAL A 268 -6.39 -8.80 18.23
C VAL A 268 -6.32 -7.64 19.23
N THR A 269 -5.10 -7.25 19.61
CA THR A 269 -4.82 -6.09 20.47
C THR A 269 -4.64 -4.83 19.63
N ALA A 270 -4.06 -4.89 18.43
CA ALA A 270 -3.64 -3.75 17.63
C ALA A 270 -4.66 -3.29 16.57
N HIS A 271 -5.67 -4.08 16.18
CA HIS A 271 -6.89 -3.48 15.61
C HIS A 271 -7.62 -2.69 16.69
N ARG A 272 -7.57 -3.15 17.94
CA ARG A 272 -8.09 -2.37 19.06
C ARG A 272 -7.21 -1.16 19.32
N ASP A 273 -5.88 -1.28 19.37
CA ASP A 273 -4.96 -0.19 19.71
C ASP A 273 -4.77 0.82 18.55
N PHE A 274 -4.62 0.42 17.28
CA PHE A 274 -4.58 1.35 16.14
C PHE A 274 -5.85 2.21 16.09
N PHE A 275 -7.00 1.58 16.35
CA PHE A 275 -8.29 2.25 16.38
C PHE A 275 -8.50 3.05 17.68
N GLN A 276 -8.04 2.54 18.82
CA GLN A 276 -8.08 3.23 20.11
C GLN A 276 -7.08 4.40 20.11
N HIS A 277 -5.99 4.37 19.37
CA HIS A 277 -5.11 5.52 19.08
C HIS A 277 -5.73 6.53 18.09
N LEU A 278 -6.63 6.08 17.21
CA LEU A 278 -7.46 6.96 16.38
C LEU A 278 -8.52 7.73 17.18
N VAL A 279 -8.74 7.37 18.46
CA VAL A 279 -9.86 7.83 19.30
C VAL A 279 -9.37 8.48 20.60
N GLU A 280 -8.41 7.86 21.29
CA GLU A 280 -7.65 8.38 22.44
C GLU A 280 -6.67 9.46 21.97
N GLY A 281 -7.22 10.63 21.63
CA GLY A 281 -6.49 11.81 21.18
C GLY A 281 -7.32 12.72 20.29
N ASP A 282 -8.27 12.14 19.56
CA ASP A 282 -9.09 12.83 18.55
C ASP A 282 -10.56 13.00 18.94
N GLY A 283 -11.05 12.28 19.97
CA GLY A 283 -12.34 12.55 20.62
C GLY A 283 -13.59 12.18 19.82
N ASP A 284 -13.45 11.33 18.80
CA ASP A 284 -14.55 10.95 17.91
C ASP A 284 -15.50 9.89 18.51
N SER A 285 -16.70 9.81 17.93
CA SER A 285 -17.84 9.05 18.47
C SER A 285 -17.95 7.63 17.92
N ALA A 286 -18.60 6.74 18.68
CA ALA A 286 -18.91 5.36 18.28
C ALA A 286 -19.75 5.17 16.99
N GLU A 287 -20.34 6.23 16.42
CA GLU A 287 -20.99 6.20 15.11
C GLU A 287 -19.96 6.32 13.98
N LYS A 288 -19.14 7.38 13.97
CA LYS A 288 -17.95 7.52 13.10
C LYS A 288 -17.04 6.29 13.11
N HIS A 289 -16.95 5.62 14.26
CA HIS A 289 -16.23 4.36 14.40
C HIS A 289 -16.78 3.27 13.47
N ARG A 290 -18.10 3.13 13.39
CA ARG A 290 -18.79 2.14 12.55
C ARG A 290 -18.63 2.50 11.07
N ASP A 291 -18.77 3.77 10.73
CA ASP A 291 -18.61 4.25 9.35
C ASP A 291 -17.19 3.99 8.82
N PHE A 292 -16.17 4.28 9.63
CA PHE A 292 -14.77 3.95 9.29
C PHE A 292 -14.57 2.43 9.10
N TYR A 293 -15.14 1.58 9.96
CA TYR A 293 -15.05 0.13 9.79
C TYR A 293 -15.76 -0.35 8.52
N ASP A 294 -16.93 0.20 8.20
CA ASP A 294 -17.66 -0.10 6.97
C ASP A 294 -16.87 0.33 5.71
N GLU A 295 -16.13 1.43 5.77
CA GLU A 295 -15.19 1.89 4.72
C GLU A 295 -13.93 1.05 4.61
N TYR A 296 -13.30 0.69 5.73
CA TYR A 296 -12.08 -0.11 5.77
C TYR A 296 -12.34 -1.55 5.28
N LEU A 297 -13.54 -2.08 5.50
CA LEU A 297 -13.95 -3.38 4.95
C LEU A 297 -14.39 -3.29 3.47
N ALA A 298 -14.60 -2.10 2.92
CA ALA A 298 -14.95 -1.88 1.52
C ALA A 298 -13.71 -1.94 0.62
N VAL A 299 -13.29 -3.16 0.31
CA VAL A 299 -12.07 -3.43 -0.47
C VAL A 299 -12.31 -3.65 -1.97
N MET A 300 -11.31 -3.26 -2.76
CA MET A 300 -11.27 -3.37 -4.22
C MET A 300 -10.10 -4.23 -4.72
N ASP A 301 -10.29 -4.87 -5.86
CA ASP A 301 -9.23 -5.64 -6.52
C ASP A 301 -8.29 -4.70 -7.28
N LEU A 302 -6.99 -5.03 -7.26
CA LEU A 302 -5.96 -4.32 -8.05
C LEU A 302 -5.57 -5.15 -9.26
N THR A 303 -5.19 -4.53 -10.38
CA THR A 303 -4.56 -5.24 -11.49
C THR A 303 -3.26 -5.90 -11.03
N ALA A 304 -3.02 -7.13 -11.50
CA ALA A 304 -1.80 -7.86 -11.15
C ALA A 304 -0.55 -7.13 -11.65
N GLU A 305 -0.63 -6.46 -12.81
CA GLU A 305 0.47 -5.69 -13.39
C GLU A 305 0.89 -4.53 -12.47
N PHE A 306 -0.04 -3.64 -12.11
CA PHE A 306 0.20 -2.53 -11.18
C PHE A 306 0.72 -2.99 -9.82
N TYR A 307 0.11 -4.02 -9.23
CA TYR A 307 0.53 -4.52 -7.93
C TYR A 307 1.96 -5.07 -7.96
N LEU A 308 2.28 -5.93 -8.92
CA LEU A 308 3.59 -6.55 -9.03
C LEU A 308 4.67 -5.53 -9.37
N GLN A 309 4.44 -4.65 -10.34
CA GLN A 309 5.39 -3.59 -10.69
C GLN A 309 5.62 -2.64 -9.50
N THR A 310 4.58 -2.30 -8.73
CA THR A 310 4.75 -1.48 -7.51
C THR A 310 5.61 -2.19 -6.46
N VAL A 311 5.39 -3.48 -6.19
CA VAL A 311 6.21 -4.25 -5.23
C VAL A 311 7.66 -4.35 -5.71
N GLU A 312 7.87 -4.67 -6.98
CA GLU A 312 9.19 -4.81 -7.60
C GLU A 312 9.95 -3.48 -7.58
N THR A 313 9.43 -2.46 -8.28
CA THR A 313 10.08 -1.16 -8.49
C THR A 313 10.23 -0.34 -7.20
N VAL A 314 9.27 -0.36 -6.27
CA VAL A 314 9.28 0.51 -5.07
C VAL A 314 9.87 -0.17 -3.84
N PHE A 315 9.54 -1.44 -3.59
CA PHE A 315 9.89 -2.12 -2.34
C PHE A 315 11.06 -3.10 -2.44
N ILE A 316 11.39 -3.59 -3.64
CA ILE A 316 12.51 -4.54 -3.85
C ILE A 316 13.70 -3.85 -4.53
N GLU A 317 13.47 -3.15 -5.64
CA GLU A 317 14.52 -2.47 -6.42
C GLU A 317 14.87 -1.09 -5.88
N HIS A 318 13.93 -0.47 -5.13
CA HIS A 318 14.00 0.92 -4.67
C HIS A 318 14.37 1.88 -5.83
N ALA A 319 13.73 1.70 -6.98
CA ALA A 319 14.24 2.23 -8.24
C ALA A 319 14.23 3.77 -8.31
N LEU A 320 13.23 4.43 -7.71
CA LEU A 320 13.14 5.89 -7.69
C LEU A 320 14.28 6.53 -6.88
N PRO A 321 14.53 6.16 -5.61
CA PRO A 321 15.64 6.71 -4.83
C PRO A 321 17.02 6.17 -5.25
N ASN A 322 17.08 5.13 -6.09
CA ASN A 322 18.31 4.69 -6.77
C ASN A 322 18.56 5.40 -8.10
N GLY A 323 17.63 6.22 -8.61
CA GLY A 323 17.74 6.86 -9.93
C GLY A 323 17.67 5.89 -11.11
N THR A 324 17.15 4.68 -10.89
CA THR A 324 16.99 3.62 -11.91
C THR A 324 15.54 3.43 -12.36
N MET A 325 14.57 4.11 -11.73
CA MET A 325 13.17 4.08 -12.18
C MET A 325 13.07 4.59 -13.62
N THR A 326 12.30 3.88 -14.43
CA THR A 326 11.91 4.34 -15.76
C THR A 326 10.39 4.51 -15.82
N HIS A 327 9.95 5.37 -16.72
CA HIS A 327 8.56 5.51 -17.13
C HIS A 327 8.47 5.30 -18.64
N ASN A 328 7.69 4.31 -19.08
CA ASN A 328 7.61 3.88 -20.48
C ASN A 328 9.01 3.64 -21.11
N GLY A 329 9.96 3.13 -20.32
CA GLY A 329 11.36 2.87 -20.73
C GLY A 329 12.28 4.09 -20.78
N LEU A 330 11.80 5.30 -20.48
CA LEU A 330 12.61 6.51 -20.32
C LEU A 330 12.98 6.72 -18.83
N PRO A 331 14.20 7.15 -18.47
CA PRO A 331 14.54 7.41 -17.06
C PRO A 331 13.63 8.45 -16.39
N VAL A 332 13.35 8.28 -15.10
CA VAL A 332 12.65 9.27 -14.28
C VAL A 332 13.68 10.07 -13.47
N ASP A 333 13.97 11.29 -13.92
CA ASP A 333 14.98 12.15 -13.29
C ASP A 333 14.35 13.26 -12.41
N CYS A 334 14.27 13.02 -11.11
CA CYS A 334 13.79 14.00 -10.13
C CYS A 334 14.61 15.30 -10.08
N THR A 335 15.84 15.32 -10.60
CA THR A 335 16.64 16.56 -10.67
C THR A 335 16.11 17.54 -11.72
N LYS A 336 15.20 17.12 -12.61
CA LYS A 336 14.50 17.99 -13.56
C LYS A 336 13.43 18.87 -12.91
N ILE A 337 12.95 18.49 -11.72
CA ILE A 337 11.93 19.25 -11.00
C ILE A 337 12.52 20.58 -10.53
N THR A 338 11.98 21.67 -11.08
CA THR A 338 12.54 23.03 -10.95
C THR A 338 11.46 24.10 -10.75
N ARG A 339 10.22 23.85 -11.20
CA ARG A 339 9.11 24.82 -11.17
C ARG A 339 8.00 24.43 -10.19
N THR A 340 8.00 23.18 -9.72
CA THR A 340 7.00 22.62 -8.79
C THR A 340 7.52 22.63 -7.36
N ALA A 341 6.94 23.43 -6.46
CA ALA A 341 7.36 23.45 -5.05
C ALA A 341 6.96 22.15 -4.33
N LEU A 342 7.83 21.62 -3.45
CA LEU A 342 7.65 20.34 -2.77
C LEU A 342 7.37 20.51 -1.27
N LEU A 343 6.23 20.00 -0.81
CA LEU A 343 5.92 19.78 0.60
C LEU A 343 5.88 18.28 0.90
N THR A 344 6.59 17.82 1.92
CA THR A 344 6.45 16.46 2.46
C THR A 344 5.85 16.48 3.85
N VAL A 345 4.90 15.59 4.14
CA VAL A 345 4.28 15.44 5.45
C VAL A 345 4.42 14.01 5.97
N GLU A 346 4.83 13.86 7.22
CA GLU A 346 5.00 12.57 7.90
C GLU A 346 4.35 12.58 9.29
N GLY A 347 4.05 11.41 9.84
CA GLY A 347 3.59 11.25 11.22
C GLY A 347 4.71 10.73 12.12
N GLU A 348 4.90 11.31 13.30
CA GLU A 348 5.91 10.86 14.28
C GLU A 348 5.74 9.38 14.69
N LYS A 349 4.50 8.88 14.66
CA LYS A 349 4.12 7.51 15.04
C LYS A 349 3.65 6.68 13.84
N ASP A 350 4.05 7.05 12.63
CA ASP A 350 3.73 6.29 11.43
C ASP A 350 4.48 4.95 11.41
N ASP A 351 3.73 3.86 11.47
CA ASP A 351 4.20 2.47 11.46
C ASP A 351 4.07 1.80 10.08
N ILE A 352 3.48 2.48 9.10
CA ILE A 352 3.30 2.02 7.72
C ILE A 352 4.44 2.54 6.85
N THR A 353 4.61 3.87 6.81
CA THR A 353 5.73 4.55 6.15
C THR A 353 6.62 5.18 7.20
N GLY A 354 7.80 4.60 7.41
CA GLY A 354 8.72 5.02 8.44
C GLY A 354 9.16 6.48 8.29
N ARG A 355 9.49 7.11 9.42
CA ARG A 355 10.00 8.49 9.47
C ARG A 355 11.20 8.65 8.52
N GLY A 356 11.17 9.68 7.69
CA GLY A 356 12.16 9.96 6.65
C GLY A 356 11.85 9.37 5.28
N GLN A 357 10.97 8.35 5.15
CA GLN A 357 10.68 7.71 3.86
C GLN A 357 10.03 8.65 2.85
N THR A 358 9.18 9.58 3.29
CA THR A 358 8.56 10.61 2.43
C THR A 358 9.53 11.77 2.24
N ARG A 359 10.21 12.15 3.32
CA ARG A 359 11.17 13.27 3.34
C ARG A 359 12.30 13.08 2.33
N ALA A 360 12.72 11.85 2.05
CA ALA A 360 13.73 11.50 1.05
C ALA A 360 13.47 12.13 -0.35
N ALA A 361 12.23 12.46 -0.70
CA ALA A 361 11.92 13.21 -1.92
C ALA A 361 12.70 14.54 -2.06
N HIS A 362 13.04 15.20 -0.95
CA HIS A 362 13.81 16.45 -0.95
C HIS A 362 15.27 16.27 -1.41
N ASP A 363 15.84 15.09 -1.15
CA ASP A 363 17.20 14.73 -1.56
C ASP A 363 17.25 14.31 -3.05
N LEU A 364 16.13 13.82 -3.59
CA LEU A 364 15.98 13.53 -5.02
C LEU A 364 15.71 14.79 -5.86
N CYS A 365 14.96 15.76 -5.31
CA CYS A 365 14.62 17.02 -5.99
C CYS A 365 15.73 18.07 -5.80
N THR A 366 16.97 17.75 -6.17
CA THR A 366 18.17 18.58 -5.90
C THR A 366 18.15 19.97 -6.54
N SER A 367 17.40 20.17 -7.63
CA SER A 367 17.36 21.43 -8.38
C SER A 367 16.32 22.43 -7.87
N LEU A 368 15.47 22.04 -6.91
CA LEU A 368 14.62 22.97 -6.17
C LEU A 368 15.43 23.72 -5.12
N SER A 369 15.25 25.03 -5.04
CA SER A 369 15.82 25.88 -3.98
C SER A 369 15.17 25.62 -2.62
N ASP A 370 15.87 25.99 -1.54
CA ASP A 370 15.41 25.75 -0.16
C ASP A 370 14.07 26.42 0.15
N ASP A 371 13.77 27.57 -0.45
CA ASP A 371 12.48 28.25 -0.29
C ASP A 371 11.32 27.49 -0.97
N MET A 372 11.61 26.66 -1.98
CA MET A 372 10.63 25.81 -2.69
C MET A 372 10.45 24.44 -2.02
N LYS A 373 11.12 24.19 -0.88
CA LYS A 373 11.08 22.92 -0.14
C LYS A 373 10.54 23.11 1.28
N ALA A 374 9.50 22.36 1.62
CA ALA A 374 8.98 22.28 2.98
C ALA A 374 8.86 20.82 3.45
N HIS A 375 9.12 20.59 4.73
CA HIS A 375 8.87 19.31 5.39
C HIS A 375 8.17 19.56 6.72
N TYR A 376 7.14 18.77 7.01
CA TYR A 376 6.43 18.82 8.29
C TYR A 376 6.22 17.41 8.84
N GLU A 377 6.79 17.15 10.01
CA GLU A 377 6.50 15.96 10.79
C GLU A 377 5.46 16.33 11.86
N GLN A 378 4.29 15.69 11.82
CA GLN A 378 3.20 15.91 12.77
C GLN A 378 3.46 15.11 14.05
N PRO A 379 3.64 15.76 15.22
CA PRO A 379 3.84 15.05 16.47
C PRO A 379 2.64 14.20 16.87
N ASN A 380 2.91 13.08 17.53
CA ASN A 380 1.96 12.13 18.10
C ASN A 380 0.96 11.46 17.15
N VAL A 381 1.13 11.63 15.83
CA VAL A 381 0.22 11.12 14.80
C VAL A 381 0.80 9.90 14.10
N GLY A 382 -0.02 8.85 13.94
CA GLY A 382 0.24 7.71 13.07
C GLY A 382 -0.31 7.90 11.66
N HIS A 383 -0.07 6.94 10.76
CA HIS A 383 -0.24 7.08 9.31
C HIS A 383 -1.53 7.80 8.87
N TYR A 384 -2.71 7.35 9.34
CA TYR A 384 -4.00 7.89 8.92
C TYR A 384 -4.26 9.33 9.39
N GLY A 385 -3.73 9.71 10.55
CA GLY A 385 -3.89 11.05 11.11
C GLY A 385 -3.11 12.13 10.35
N VAL A 386 -2.21 11.73 9.44
CA VAL A 386 -1.45 12.63 8.56
C VAL A 386 -2.36 13.27 7.50
N PHE A 387 -3.46 12.63 7.13
CA PHE A 387 -4.33 13.06 6.04
C PHE A 387 -5.84 13.07 6.36
N ASN A 388 -6.23 12.58 7.54
CA ASN A 388 -7.61 12.60 8.03
C ASN A 388 -7.62 12.75 9.58
N GLY A 389 -8.78 12.85 10.22
CA GLY A 389 -8.90 13.05 11.67
C GLY A 389 -8.78 14.51 12.13
N SER A 390 -8.66 14.72 13.44
CA SER A 390 -8.66 16.05 14.06
C SER A 390 -7.39 16.85 13.74
N ARG A 391 -6.23 16.18 13.77
CA ARG A 391 -4.91 16.78 13.52
C ARG A 391 -4.74 17.23 12.08
N TRP A 392 -5.20 16.43 11.12
CA TRP A 392 -5.32 16.86 9.73
C TRP A 392 -6.12 18.16 9.60
N ARG A 393 -7.34 18.22 10.16
CA ARG A 393 -8.22 19.39 10.06
C ARG A 393 -7.64 20.64 10.74
N ALA A 394 -7.00 20.48 11.89
CA ALA A 394 -6.56 21.60 12.73
C ALA A 394 -5.15 22.12 12.41
N GLU A 395 -4.24 21.24 11.96
CA GLU A 395 -2.80 21.55 11.88
C GLU A 395 -2.23 21.34 10.47
N ILE A 396 -2.52 20.20 9.82
CA ILE A 396 -1.87 19.84 8.54
C ILE A 396 -2.55 20.51 7.34
N ALA A 397 -3.88 20.39 7.20
CA ALA A 397 -4.61 20.98 6.08
C ALA A 397 -4.42 22.51 5.96
N PRO A 398 -4.37 23.29 7.06
CA PRO A 398 -4.00 24.70 7.00
C PRO A 398 -2.59 24.93 6.44
N ARG A 399 -1.60 24.10 6.80
CA ARG A 399 -0.22 24.20 6.28
C ARG A 399 -0.13 23.85 4.80
N VAL A 400 -0.85 22.82 4.36
CA VAL A 400 -0.96 22.45 2.94
C VAL A 400 -1.56 23.62 2.15
N MET A 401 -2.64 24.24 2.65
CA MET A 401 -3.25 25.40 2.01
C MET A 401 -2.36 26.65 2.02
N ASP A 402 -1.56 26.87 3.06
CA ASP A 402 -0.61 27.98 3.16
C ASP A 402 0.57 27.82 2.20
N PHE A 403 1.13 26.61 2.11
CA PHE A 403 2.15 26.26 1.12
C PHE A 403 1.64 26.42 -0.31
N ILE A 404 0.44 25.88 -0.60
CA ILE A 404 -0.25 26.03 -1.88
C ILE A 404 -0.40 27.51 -2.26
N ARG A 405 -0.81 28.38 -1.33
CA ARG A 405 -0.97 29.82 -1.58
C ARG A 405 0.34 30.56 -1.78
N THR A 406 1.38 30.19 -1.02
CA THR A 406 2.71 30.80 -1.09
C THR A 406 3.38 30.53 -2.43
N HIS A 407 3.29 29.29 -2.91
CA HIS A 407 3.90 28.86 -4.17
C HIS A 407 2.92 28.82 -5.35
N ARG A 408 1.73 29.43 -5.21
CA ARG A 408 0.78 29.57 -6.31
C ARG A 408 1.34 30.51 -7.37
N ALA A 409 1.83 29.94 -8.46
CA ALA A 409 2.43 30.73 -9.51
C ALA A 409 1.35 31.56 -10.23
N ASP A 410 1.55 32.88 -10.33
CA ASP A 410 0.66 33.81 -11.06
C ASP A 410 0.83 33.66 -12.60
N ARG A 411 0.71 32.42 -13.09
CA ARG A 411 0.95 31.99 -14.49
C ARG A 411 -0.06 32.57 -15.49
N ARG A 412 -1.02 33.38 -15.05
CA ARG A 412 -1.87 34.22 -15.91
C ARG A 412 -1.08 35.14 -16.85
N LYS A 413 0.20 35.39 -16.58
CA LYS A 413 1.10 36.19 -17.44
C LYS A 413 1.95 35.38 -18.43
N ALA A 414 1.92 34.04 -18.42
CA ALA A 414 3.02 33.22 -18.97
C ALA A 414 2.63 32.14 -20.00
N ALA A 415 1.45 32.18 -20.63
CA ALA A 415 1.10 31.25 -21.72
C ALA A 415 0.24 31.93 -22.82
N PRO A 416 0.67 31.89 -24.11
CA PRO A 416 -0.21 32.17 -25.23
C PRO A 416 -1.26 31.06 -25.38
N ALA A 417 -2.50 31.42 -25.71
CA ALA A 417 -3.58 30.45 -25.87
C ALA A 417 -3.45 29.67 -27.19
N THR A 418 -2.90 28.46 -27.13
CA THR A 418 -2.93 27.50 -28.25
C THR A 418 -4.09 26.53 -28.09
N LYS A 419 -4.95 26.43 -29.11
CA LYS A 419 -6.20 25.66 -29.06
C LYS A 419 -5.95 24.16 -28.86
N ALA A 420 -6.70 23.55 -27.94
CA ALA A 420 -6.74 22.10 -27.78
C ALA A 420 -7.22 21.41 -29.06
N ALA A 421 -6.51 20.35 -29.47
CA ALA A 421 -6.91 19.44 -30.54
C ALA A 421 -7.53 18.17 -29.94
N ALA A 422 -8.61 17.67 -30.55
CA ALA A 422 -9.31 16.47 -30.09
C ALA A 422 -8.52 15.18 -30.38
N PRO A 423 -8.68 14.11 -29.58
CA PRO A 423 -7.89 12.89 -29.71
C PRO A 423 -8.21 12.10 -30.99
N ALA A 424 -7.17 11.61 -31.66
CA ALA A 424 -7.27 10.77 -32.85
C ALA A 424 -7.49 9.28 -32.49
N LYS A 425 -8.22 8.56 -33.34
CA LYS A 425 -8.60 7.15 -33.14
C LYS A 425 -7.44 6.19 -33.39
N ALA A 426 -7.44 5.08 -32.64
CA ALA A 426 -6.49 3.97 -32.76
C ALA A 426 -6.43 3.36 -34.17
N ALA A 427 -5.21 2.98 -34.58
CA ALA A 427 -4.94 2.16 -35.75
C ALA A 427 -4.69 0.69 -35.34
N LYS A 428 -5.01 -0.26 -36.23
CA LYS A 428 -4.98 -1.71 -35.97
C LYS A 428 -3.67 -2.33 -36.46
N GLU A 429 -3.18 -3.35 -35.74
CA GLU A 429 -2.17 -4.28 -36.24
C GLU A 429 -2.78 -5.65 -36.63
N GLN A 430 -2.08 -6.36 -37.53
CA GLN A 430 -2.36 -7.71 -38.00
C GLN A 430 -1.04 -8.38 -38.46
N PRO A 431 -0.95 -9.73 -38.56
CA PRO A 431 -0.12 -10.41 -37.55
C PRO A 431 0.95 -11.42 -38.06
N ALA A 432 1.87 -11.73 -37.14
CA ALA A 432 2.54 -13.02 -36.87
C ALA A 432 3.35 -13.76 -37.96
N GLN A 433 4.58 -14.17 -37.58
CA GLN A 433 5.24 -15.39 -38.08
C GLN A 433 6.01 -16.13 -36.96
N LYS A 434 6.03 -17.47 -37.07
CA LYS A 434 6.81 -18.47 -36.28
C LYS A 434 7.34 -19.49 -37.31
N PRO A 435 8.44 -20.24 -37.08
CA PRO A 435 8.55 -21.29 -36.04
C PRO A 435 9.79 -21.01 -35.13
N ALA A 436 10.48 -21.92 -34.40
CA ALA A 436 10.43 -23.38 -34.26
C ALA A 436 10.83 -23.83 -32.83
N ALA A 437 11.30 -25.08 -32.68
CA ALA A 437 11.82 -25.72 -31.45
C ALA A 437 12.74 -26.91 -31.85
N PRO A 438 13.25 -27.75 -30.93
CA PRO A 438 14.14 -27.49 -29.79
C PRO A 438 15.43 -28.36 -29.83
N VAL A 439 16.41 -28.12 -28.94
CA VAL A 439 17.55 -29.04 -28.73
C VAL A 439 17.68 -29.46 -27.26
N LYS A 440 18.01 -30.74 -27.03
CA LYS A 440 18.22 -31.37 -25.72
C LYS A 440 19.72 -31.61 -25.47
N THR A 441 20.15 -31.45 -24.21
CA THR A 441 21.28 -32.18 -23.59
C THR A 441 21.05 -32.16 -22.07
N ALA A 442 20.71 -33.27 -21.40
CA ALA A 442 21.52 -34.47 -21.08
C ALA A 442 22.22 -34.35 -19.71
N ALA A 443 21.81 -35.17 -18.75
CA ALA A 443 22.25 -35.13 -17.34
C ALA A 443 23.40 -36.12 -17.04
N LYS A 444 24.21 -35.78 -16.02
CA LYS A 444 25.12 -36.62 -15.22
C LYS A 444 25.40 -35.88 -13.90
N ALA A 445 25.67 -36.49 -12.74
CA ALA A 445 25.47 -37.86 -12.27
C ALA A 445 25.44 -37.85 -10.72
N LYS A 446 24.84 -38.87 -10.08
CA LYS A 446 24.82 -38.99 -8.60
C LYS A 446 26.15 -39.52 -8.06
N ALA A 447 26.63 -38.97 -6.95
CA ALA A 447 27.61 -39.61 -6.07
C ALA A 447 26.91 -40.28 -4.86
N LYS A 448 27.55 -41.28 -4.25
CA LYS A 448 27.06 -42.01 -3.07
C LYS A 448 27.41 -41.27 -1.77
N PRO A 449 26.66 -41.48 -0.66
CA PRO A 449 27.09 -41.03 0.66
C PRO A 449 28.26 -41.87 1.19
N GLU A 450 29.25 -41.22 1.79
CA GLU A 450 30.25 -41.88 2.63
C GLU A 450 29.76 -41.99 4.09
N LYS A 451 30.49 -42.77 4.90
CA LYS A 451 30.05 -43.24 6.23
C LYS A 451 29.87 -42.09 7.23
N ALA A 452 28.80 -42.16 8.02
CA ALA A 452 28.61 -41.31 9.19
C ALA A 452 29.67 -41.60 10.27
N GLY A 453 30.42 -40.56 10.66
CA GLY A 453 31.28 -40.55 11.84
C GLY A 453 30.46 -40.31 13.12
N SER A 454 31.01 -40.68 14.27
CA SER A 454 30.34 -40.47 15.56
C SER A 454 30.30 -38.99 15.93
N LEU A 455 29.27 -38.56 16.69
CA LEU A 455 29.15 -37.16 17.16
C LEU A 455 30.41 -36.71 17.93
N GLU A 456 31.11 -37.64 18.59
CA GLU A 456 32.33 -37.39 19.37
C GLU A 456 33.54 -36.95 18.52
N GLU A 457 33.53 -37.20 17.20
CA GLU A 457 34.59 -36.77 16.28
C GLU A 457 34.52 -35.27 15.94
N ILE A 458 33.34 -34.65 16.09
CA ILE A 458 33.11 -33.23 15.77
C ILE A 458 33.19 -32.34 17.02
N LEU A 459 32.96 -32.89 18.22
CA LEU A 459 32.97 -32.12 19.47
C LEU A 459 34.39 -31.92 20.01
N LEU A 460 34.82 -30.66 20.10
CA LEU A 460 36.14 -30.30 20.61
C LEU A 460 36.12 -30.07 22.14
N ARG A 461 37.22 -30.41 22.83
CA ARG A 461 37.38 -30.14 24.28
C ARG A 461 37.78 -28.70 24.59
N LYS A 462 38.20 -27.94 23.58
CA LYS A 462 38.60 -26.53 23.59
C LYS A 462 38.52 -26.00 22.15
N PRO A 463 38.30 -24.71 21.90
CA PRO A 463 38.35 -24.16 20.56
C PRO A 463 39.72 -24.40 19.91
N ASP A 464 39.72 -24.72 18.63
CA ASP A 464 40.93 -24.82 17.82
C ASP A 464 41.20 -23.46 17.15
N GLY A 465 42.02 -22.63 17.80
CA GLY A 465 42.18 -21.22 17.42
C GLY A 465 41.21 -20.27 18.14
N VAL A 466 40.85 -19.17 17.47
CA VAL A 466 39.82 -18.22 17.95
C VAL A 466 38.45 -18.80 17.62
N ALA A 467 37.55 -18.89 18.61
CA ALA A 467 36.19 -19.37 18.39
C ALA A 467 35.38 -18.39 17.52
N ASP A 468 34.54 -18.93 16.65
CA ASP A 468 33.63 -18.16 15.81
C ASP A 468 32.49 -17.52 16.64
N ASP A 469 31.96 -16.40 16.17
CA ASP A 469 30.77 -15.77 16.75
C ASP A 469 29.51 -16.52 16.29
N LEU A 470 29.14 -17.58 17.01
CA LEU A 470 28.01 -18.41 16.62
C LEU A 470 26.66 -17.67 16.61
N LYS A 471 26.56 -16.46 17.21
CA LYS A 471 25.33 -15.63 17.13
C LYS A 471 25.14 -15.00 15.74
N ALA A 472 26.14 -15.07 14.86
CA ALA A 472 25.97 -14.72 13.45
C ALA A 472 25.00 -15.67 12.72
N ILE A 473 24.76 -16.88 13.26
CA ILE A 473 23.71 -17.78 12.77
C ILE A 473 22.36 -17.34 13.33
N SER A 474 21.42 -17.00 12.45
CA SER A 474 20.08 -16.56 12.83
C SER A 474 19.35 -17.65 13.64
N GLY A 475 18.87 -17.27 14.82
CA GLY A 475 18.28 -18.17 15.81
C GLY A 475 19.22 -18.57 16.96
N VAL A 476 20.54 -18.37 16.83
CA VAL A 476 21.52 -18.59 17.91
C VAL A 476 21.65 -17.32 18.76
N GLY A 477 20.87 -17.23 19.84
CA GLY A 477 21.07 -16.17 20.85
C GLY A 477 22.30 -16.44 21.75
N PRO A 478 22.77 -15.47 22.55
CA PRO A 478 23.94 -15.62 23.43
C PRO A 478 23.86 -16.82 24.41
N LYS A 479 22.64 -17.16 24.85
CA LYS A 479 22.39 -18.36 25.69
C LYS A 479 22.58 -19.67 24.92
N LEU A 480 22.23 -19.71 23.63
CA LEU A 480 22.41 -20.87 22.75
C LEU A 480 23.88 -21.01 22.34
N GLU A 481 24.56 -19.92 22.00
CA GLU A 481 26.02 -19.89 21.81
C GLU A 481 26.76 -20.45 23.03
N SER A 482 26.44 -19.99 24.24
CA SER A 482 27.01 -20.55 25.48
C SER A 482 26.69 -22.03 25.69
N THR A 483 25.58 -22.54 25.15
CA THR A 483 25.19 -23.96 25.25
C THR A 483 25.94 -24.81 24.23
N LEU A 484 26.13 -24.31 23.01
CA LEU A 484 26.93 -24.94 21.94
C LEU A 484 28.42 -25.00 22.32
N ASN A 485 28.97 -23.89 22.80
CA ASN A 485 30.35 -23.82 23.34
C ASN A 485 30.54 -24.80 24.51
N GLY A 486 29.54 -24.90 25.41
CA GLY A 486 29.55 -25.89 26.50
C GLY A 486 29.45 -27.35 26.05
N ALA A 487 28.91 -27.61 24.85
CA ALA A 487 28.85 -28.93 24.23
C ALA A 487 30.12 -29.28 23.42
N GLY A 488 31.00 -28.32 23.15
CA GLY A 488 32.23 -28.50 22.36
C GLY A 488 32.15 -28.01 20.91
N ILE A 489 31.12 -27.22 20.57
CA ILE A 489 30.95 -26.59 19.25
C ILE A 489 31.32 -25.12 19.39
N PHE A 490 32.43 -24.72 18.74
CA PHE A 490 33.01 -23.38 18.80
C PHE A 490 33.12 -22.70 17.43
N HIS A 491 32.97 -23.47 16.34
CA HIS A 491 33.30 -23.03 14.98
C HIS A 491 32.17 -23.32 13.99
N TYR A 492 32.00 -22.46 12.97
CA TYR A 492 30.99 -22.64 11.93
C TYR A 492 31.17 -23.94 11.16
N TRP A 493 32.42 -24.35 10.88
CA TRP A 493 32.70 -25.59 10.14
C TRP A 493 32.20 -26.84 10.88
N GLN A 494 32.18 -26.82 12.23
CA GLN A 494 31.64 -27.93 13.02
C GLN A 494 30.14 -28.09 12.78
N ILE A 495 29.39 -26.97 12.74
CA ILE A 495 27.95 -26.95 12.45
C ILE A 495 27.69 -27.31 10.98
N ALA A 496 28.45 -26.75 10.05
CA ALA A 496 28.35 -26.99 8.61
C ALA A 496 28.57 -28.47 8.20
N SER A 497 29.30 -29.21 9.03
CA SER A 497 29.70 -30.61 8.82
C SER A 497 28.79 -31.64 9.52
N LEU A 498 27.79 -31.21 10.30
CA LEU A 498 26.86 -32.14 10.95
C LEU A 498 26.02 -32.92 9.92
N THR A 499 25.91 -34.23 10.11
CA THR A 499 24.97 -35.09 9.36
C THR A 499 23.57 -35.04 9.98
N ASP A 500 22.53 -35.43 9.22
CA ASP A 500 21.15 -35.45 9.73
C ASP A 500 20.99 -36.26 11.03
N GLU A 501 21.69 -37.40 11.13
CA GLU A 501 21.74 -38.25 12.33
C GLU A 501 22.40 -37.55 13.53
N GLN A 502 23.45 -36.76 13.28
CA GLN A 502 24.13 -35.96 14.31
C GLN A 502 23.32 -34.73 14.72
N ILE A 503 22.56 -34.13 13.80
CA ILE A 503 21.63 -33.03 14.07
C ILE A 503 20.54 -33.49 15.03
N GLU A 504 19.91 -34.65 14.76
CA GLU A 504 18.87 -35.21 15.65
C GLU A 504 19.45 -35.54 17.04
N ALA A 505 20.65 -36.13 17.10
CA ALA A 505 21.33 -36.42 18.35
C ALA A 505 21.69 -35.15 19.16
N LEU A 506 22.12 -34.07 18.49
CA LEU A 506 22.47 -32.79 19.12
C LEU A 506 21.22 -32.03 19.58
N ASP A 507 20.18 -31.99 18.75
CA ASP A 507 18.91 -31.32 19.01
C ASP A 507 18.17 -31.96 20.19
N GLY A 508 18.17 -33.30 20.27
CA GLY A 508 17.63 -34.06 21.40
C GLY A 508 18.48 -33.92 22.68
N LYS A 509 19.81 -33.86 22.59
CA LYS A 509 20.71 -33.72 23.75
C LYS A 509 20.64 -32.34 24.41
N LEU A 510 20.27 -31.29 23.66
CA LEU A 510 20.27 -29.90 24.11
C LEU A 510 18.87 -29.24 24.13
N ASP A 511 17.79 -30.01 23.95
CA ASP A 511 16.37 -29.57 23.86
C ASP A 511 16.15 -28.39 22.88
N PHE A 512 16.70 -28.52 21.67
CA PHE A 512 16.57 -27.50 20.63
C PHE A 512 15.24 -27.59 19.86
N ARG A 513 14.55 -28.75 19.87
CA ARG A 513 13.18 -28.96 19.33
C ARG A 513 13.05 -28.68 17.83
N GLY A 514 13.96 -29.25 17.05
CA GLY A 514 14.06 -29.12 15.60
C GLY A 514 14.56 -27.77 15.11
N ARG A 515 15.07 -26.89 15.99
CA ARG A 515 15.54 -25.54 15.61
C ARG A 515 16.65 -25.58 14.57
N ILE A 516 17.62 -26.49 14.70
CA ILE A 516 18.77 -26.58 13.79
C ILE A 516 18.29 -26.73 12.33
N ALA A 517 17.27 -27.57 12.11
CA ALA A 517 16.69 -27.81 10.79
C ALA A 517 15.71 -26.70 10.37
N ARG A 518 14.80 -26.28 11.26
CA ARG A 518 13.78 -25.26 10.98
C ARG A 518 14.39 -23.90 10.66
N ASP A 519 15.41 -23.51 11.43
CA ASP A 519 16.11 -22.23 11.32
C ASP A 519 17.35 -22.34 10.39
N LYS A 520 17.51 -23.47 9.67
CA LYS A 520 18.52 -23.70 8.61
C LYS A 520 19.98 -23.43 9.02
N TRP A 521 20.36 -23.78 10.25
CA TRP A 521 21.69 -23.45 10.79
C TRP A 521 22.85 -24.02 9.96
N ILE A 522 22.67 -25.18 9.31
CA ILE A 522 23.70 -25.82 8.46
C ILE A 522 23.99 -24.99 7.19
N GLU A 523 22.95 -24.44 6.56
CA GLU A 523 23.11 -23.61 5.35
C GLU A 523 23.81 -22.29 5.68
N GLN A 524 23.43 -21.67 6.79
CA GLN A 524 24.04 -20.43 7.29
C GLN A 524 25.51 -20.65 7.71
N ALA A 525 25.79 -21.72 8.46
CA ALA A 525 27.14 -22.05 8.90
C ALA A 525 28.10 -22.34 7.74
N ARG A 526 27.62 -22.92 6.63
CA ARG A 526 28.43 -23.10 5.41
C ARG A 526 28.86 -21.76 4.81
N GLN A 527 27.89 -20.85 4.58
CA GLN A 527 28.16 -19.51 4.05
C GLN A 527 29.14 -18.72 4.93
N LEU A 528 28.99 -18.81 6.26
CA LEU A 528 29.90 -18.18 7.21
C LEU A 528 31.30 -18.82 7.19
N SER A 529 31.41 -20.16 7.12
CA SER A 529 32.71 -20.84 7.03
C SER A 529 33.48 -20.56 5.73
N GLU A 530 32.77 -20.36 4.60
CA GLU A 530 33.35 -19.96 3.31
C GLU A 530 33.83 -18.51 3.30
N THR A 531 33.35 -17.67 4.24
CA THR A 531 33.72 -16.26 4.37
C THR A 531 34.87 -16.04 5.39
N VAL A 532 35.18 -17.04 6.21
CA VAL A 532 36.15 -16.96 7.34
C VAL A 532 37.39 -17.85 7.11
N SER A 533 37.44 -18.61 6.01
CA SER A 533 38.61 -19.38 5.55
C SER A 533 39.58 -18.55 4.70
#